data_AF-A0A6B9GCQ6-F1
#
_entry.id   AF-A0A6B9GCQ6-F1
#
_cell.length_a   1.000
_cell.length_b   1.000
_cell.length_c   1.000
_cell.angle_alpha   90.00
_cell.angle_beta   90.00
_cell.angle_gamma   90.00
#
_symmetry.space_group_name_H-M   'P 1'
#
loop_
_entity.id
_entity.type
_entity.pdbx_description
1 polymer ?
#
loop_
_entity_poly.entity_id
_entity_poly.type
_entity_poly.pdbx_seq_one_letter_code
_entity_poly.pdbx_strand_id
1 'polypeptide(L)' 'MPRDITLYQAAKKAQQAEIICLMIECYPNKMSDDELSSLAALLRELAGNAAAWLIEEQNIRDMC' A
#
# COMPACT_ATOMS: atom_id res chain seq x y z
N MET A 1 20.34 -6.46 3.27
CA MET A 1 19.47 -7.05 4.32
C MET A 1 18.49 -7.99 3.63
N PRO A 2 18.00 -9.07 4.28
CA PRO A 2 16.92 -9.85 3.69
C PRO A 2 15.68 -8.96 3.60
N ARG A 3 14.94 -9.04 2.49
CA ARG A 3 13.68 -8.28 2.36
C ARG A 3 12.65 -8.83 3.34
N ASP A 4 12.03 -7.93 4.09
CA ASP A 4 10.99 -8.29 5.05
C ASP A 4 9.71 -8.81 4.38
N ILE A 5 9.49 -8.48 3.10
CA ILE A 5 8.35 -8.96 2.30
C ILE A 5 8.79 -9.47 0.91
N THR A 6 8.01 -10.39 0.36
CA THR A 6 8.16 -10.95 -1.00
C THR A 6 7.46 -10.06 -2.04
N LEU A 7 7.79 -10.25 -3.33
CA LEU A 7 7.07 -9.59 -4.45
C LEU A 7 5.55 -9.83 -4.37
N TYR A 8 5.15 -11.08 -4.07
CA TYR A 8 3.74 -11.43 -3.92
C TYR A 8 3.06 -10.64 -2.80
N GLN A 9 3.72 -10.50 -1.64
CA GLN A 9 3.20 -9.71 -0.53
C GLN A 9 3.14 -8.22 -0.86
N ALA A 10 4.14 -7.66 -1.56
CA ALA A 10 4.13 -6.27 -2.02
C ALA A 10 2.96 -6.02 -3.01
N ALA A 11 2.76 -6.90 -3.98
CA ALA A 11 1.64 -6.82 -4.93
C ALA A 11 0.28 -6.93 -4.23
N LYS A 12 0.14 -7.84 -3.25
CA LYS A 12 -1.07 -7.98 -2.46
C LYS A 12 -1.36 -6.71 -1.65
N LYS A 13 -0.34 -6.11 -1.03
CA LYS A 13 -0.49 -4.85 -0.29
C LYS A 13 -0.92 -3.70 -1.21
N ALA A 14 -0.34 -3.59 -2.41
CA ALA A 14 -0.75 -2.62 -3.42
C ALA A 14 -2.21 -2.83 -3.87
N GLN A 15 -2.64 -4.08 -4.09
CA GLN A 15 -4.04 -4.39 -4.39
C GLN A 15 -4.98 -3.99 -3.25
N GLN A 16 -4.61 -4.22 -2.00
CA GLN A 16 -5.42 -3.82 -0.85
C GLN A 16 -5.52 -2.29 -0.73
N ALA A 17 -4.44 -1.57 -1.01
CA ALA A 17 -4.45 -0.11 -1.08
C ALA A 17 -5.46 0.40 -2.12
N GLU A 18 -5.48 -0.21 -3.32
CA GLU A 18 -6.44 0.13 -4.38
C GLU A 18 -7.89 -0.10 -3.95
N ILE A 19 -8.17 -1.23 -3.27
CA ILE A 19 -9.52 -1.52 -2.76
C ILE A 19 -9.97 -0.44 -1.77
N ILE A 20 -9.09 0.05 -0.91
CA ILE A 20 -9.41 1.13 0.04
C ILE A 20 -9.73 2.44 -0.72
N CYS A 21 -8.95 2.79 -1.74
CA CYS A 21 -9.24 3.95 -2.58
C CYS A 21 -10.63 3.83 -3.23
N LEU A 22 -10.94 2.67 -3.83
CA LEU A 22 -12.24 2.41 -4.44
C LEU A 22 -13.39 2.52 -3.43
N MET A 23 -13.20 2.02 -2.21
CA MET A 23 -14.21 2.16 -1.14
C MET A 23 -14.49 3.63 -0.81
N ILE A 24 -13.45 4.46 -0.72
CA ILE A 24 -13.59 5.91 -0.44
C ILE A 24 -14.28 6.62 -1.61
N GLU A 25 -13.92 6.30 -2.85
CA GLU A 25 -14.48 6.92 -4.05
C GLU A 25 -15.94 6.54 -4.29
N CYS A 26 -16.31 5.28 -4.09
CA CYS A 26 -17.67 4.79 -4.31
C CYS A 26 -18.62 5.18 -3.18
N TYR A 27 -18.09 5.40 -1.96
CA TYR A 27 -18.90 5.64 -0.76
C TYR A 27 -18.39 6.82 0.10
N PRO A 28 -18.17 8.02 -0.48
CA PRO A 28 -17.49 9.13 0.19
C PRO A 28 -18.21 9.69 1.42
N ASN A 29 -19.54 9.48 1.51
CA ASN A 29 -20.39 9.96 2.61
C ASN A 29 -20.91 8.81 3.50
N LYS A 30 -20.25 7.64 3.46
CA LYS A 30 -20.65 6.46 4.24
C LYS A 30 -19.67 6.11 5.35
N MET A 31 -18.62 6.90 5.51
CA MET A 31 -17.58 6.72 6.53
C MET A 31 -17.55 7.97 7.41
N SER A 32 -17.38 7.77 8.70
CA SER A 32 -17.07 8.83 9.65
C SER A 32 -15.63 9.33 9.48
N ASP A 33 -15.33 10.51 10.04
CA ASP A 33 -13.98 11.08 10.01
C ASP A 33 -12.94 10.17 10.69
N ASP A 34 -13.34 9.45 11.75
CA ASP A 34 -12.49 8.48 12.46
C ASP A 34 -12.19 7.24 11.60
N GLU A 35 -13.20 6.73 10.89
CA GLU A 35 -13.03 5.62 9.94
C GLU A 35 -12.16 6.04 8.76
N LEU A 36 -12.37 7.25 8.22
CA LEU A 36 -11.56 7.79 7.14
C LEU A 36 -10.10 7.98 7.57
N SER A 37 -9.86 8.47 8.79
CA SER A 37 -8.52 8.61 9.37
C SER A 37 -7.84 7.25 9.54
N SER A 38 -8.58 6.24 9.98
CA SER A 38 -8.08 4.87 10.14
C SER A 38 -7.74 4.23 8.78
N LEU A 39 -8.60 4.41 7.78
CA LEU A 39 -8.35 3.94 6.42
C LEU A 39 -7.17 4.67 5.78
N ALA A 40 -7.01 5.97 6.00
CA ALA A 40 -5.86 6.73 5.53
C ALA A 40 -4.54 6.22 6.14
N ALA A 41 -4.54 5.90 7.45
CA ALA A 41 -3.39 5.30 8.11
C ALA A 41 -3.05 3.92 7.54
N LEU A 42 -4.06 3.07 7.32
CA LEU A 42 -3.90 1.74 6.72
C LEU A 42 -3.41 1.84 5.26
N LEU A 43 -3.98 2.74 4.47
CA LEU A 43 -3.59 3.01 3.09
C LEU A 43 -2.11 3.41 3.01
N ARG A 44 -1.67 4.33 3.88
CA ARG A 44 -0.26 4.76 3.98
C ARG A 44 0.65 3.58 4.26
N GLU A 45 0.27 2.69 5.18
CA GLU A 45 1.07 1.52 5.52
C GLU A 45 1.18 0.52 4.36
N LEU A 46 0.05 0.23 3.70
CA LEU A 46 0.00 -0.71 2.57
C LEU A 46 0.78 -0.20 1.37
N ALA A 47 0.52 1.05 0.95
CA ALA A 47 1.19 1.69 -0.16
C ALA A 47 2.67 1.92 0.13
N GLY A 48 3.01 2.36 1.35
CA GLY A 48 4.39 2.58 1.78
C GLY A 48 5.23 1.30 1.76
N ASN A 49 4.68 0.19 2.27
CA ASN A 49 5.35 -1.12 2.23
C ASN A 49 5.59 -1.61 0.79
N ALA A 50 4.59 -1.46 -0.10
CA ALA A 50 4.72 -1.85 -1.50
C ALA A 50 5.75 -0.97 -2.23
N ALA A 51 5.71 0.34 -2.01
CA ALA A 51 6.65 1.30 -2.60
C ALA A 51 8.09 1.05 -2.13
N ALA A 52 8.31 0.83 -0.82
CA ALA A 52 9.62 0.54 -0.28
C ALA A 52 10.25 -0.70 -0.92
N TRP A 53 9.46 -1.78 -1.07
CA TRP A 53 9.93 -2.99 -1.74
C TRP A 53 10.27 -2.76 -3.21
N LEU A 54 9.44 -2.02 -3.96
CA LEU A 54 9.69 -1.72 -5.36
C LEU A 54 10.94 -0.86 -5.56
N ILE A 55 11.16 0.13 -4.69
CA ILE A 55 12.37 0.97 -4.71
C ILE A 55 13.61 0.11 -4.45
N GLU A 56 13.56 -0.77 -3.45
CA GLU A 56 14.68 -1.67 -3.15
C GLU A 56 14.96 -2.64 -4.32
N GLU A 57 13.93 -3.24 -4.91
CA GLU A 57 14.06 -4.09 -6.09
C GLU A 57 14.64 -3.34 -7.29
N GLN A 58 14.19 -2.11 -7.54
CA GLN A 58 14.71 -1.28 -8.62
C GLN A 58 16.20 -0.96 -8.41
N ASN A 59 16.58 -0.54 -7.20
CA ASN A 59 17.98 -0.28 -6.87
C ASN A 59 18.87 -1.52 -7.07
N ILE A 60 18.39 -2.71 -6.73
CA ILE A 60 19.12 -3.97 -6.93
C ILE A 60 19.30 -4.27 -8.43
N ARG A 61 18.29 -3.99 -9.25
CA ARG A 61 18.36 -4.17 -10.71
C ARG A 61 19.29 -3.17 -11.38
N ASP A 62 19.30 -1.91 -10.93
CA ASP A 62 20.13 -0.86 -11.50
C ASP A 62 21.62 -1.01 -11.11
N MET A 63 21.92 -1.79 -10.08
CA MET A 63 23.28 -2.14 -9.65
C MET A 63 23.84 -3.42 -10.32
N CYS A 64 23.03 -4.13 -11.11
CA CYS A 64 23.44 -5.32 -11.88
C CYS A 64 23.73 -4.98 -13.35
#